data_AF-A0A7X8E638-F1
#
_entry.id   AF-A0A7X8E638-F1
#
_cell.length_a   1.000
_cell.length_b   1.000
_cell.length_c   1.000
_cell.angle_alpha   90.00
_cell.angle_beta   90.00
_cell.angle_gamma   90.00
#
_symmetry.space_group_name_H-M   'P 1'
#
loop_
_entity.id
_entity.type
_entity.pdbx_description
1 polymer ?
#
loop_
_entity_poly.entity_id
_entity_poly.type
_entity_poly.pdbx_seq_one_letter_code
_entity_poly.pdbx_strand_id
1 'polypeptide(L)' 'MKIRLVSKQDIKNAYEKKQIDSKIDLNKSLDMEKLEKVPNELFQILGETLSFIENINNMEGNKNEDK' A
#
# COMPACT_ATOMS: atom_id res chain seq x y z
N MET A 1 -26.36 0.16 35.97
CA MET A 1 -25.94 0.35 34.56
C MET A 1 -25.86 1.84 34.30
N LYS A 2 -24.70 2.39 33.89
CA LYS A 2 -24.52 3.84 33.70
C LYS A 2 -24.83 4.20 32.25
N ILE A 3 -25.85 5.02 32.03
CA ILE A 3 -26.22 5.52 30.71
C ILE A 3 -25.36 6.77 30.43
N ARG A 4 -24.73 6.83 29.26
CA ARG A 4 -24.02 8.03 28.78
C ARG A 4 -24.85 8.67 27.69
N LEU A 5 -25.06 9.99 27.80
CA LEU A 5 -25.65 10.78 26.73
C LEU A 5 -24.55 11.10 25.73
N VAL A 6 -24.82 10.81 24.45
CA VAL A 6 -23.89 11.05 23.33
C VAL A 6 -24.61 11.94 22.33
N SER A 7 -23.87 12.87 21.71
CA SER A 7 -24.48 13.76 20.73
C SER A 7 -24.90 13.00 19.48
N LYS A 8 -25.97 13.44 18.83
CA LYS A 8 -26.42 12.86 17.56
C LYS A 8 -25.36 13.00 16.46
N GLN A 9 -24.51 14.03 16.55
CA GLN A 9 -23.42 14.27 15.61
C GLN A 9 -22.33 13.20 15.73
N ASP A 10 -21.98 12.79 16.94
CA ASP A 10 -20.97 11.74 17.16
C ASP A 10 -21.45 10.39 16.63
N ILE A 11 -22.73 10.08 16.83
CA ILE A 11 -23.35 8.88 16.26
C ILE A 11 -23.31 8.96 14.73
N LYS A 12 -23.68 10.10 14.14
CA LYS A 12 -23.64 10.28 12.69
C LYS A 12 -22.23 10.06 12.16
N ASN A 13 -21.22 10.70 12.74
CA ASN A 13 -19.83 10.59 12.30
C ASN A 13 -19.26 9.16 12.42
N ALA A 14 -19.68 8.40 13.45
CA ALA A 14 -19.19 7.05 13.68
C ALA A 14 -19.78 6.01 12.71
N TYR A 15 -21.03 6.21 12.28
CA TYR A 15 -21.76 5.27 11.43
C TYR A 15 -21.95 5.73 9.99
N GLU A 16 -21.65 6.99 9.68
CA GLU A 16 -21.66 7.51 8.32
C GLU A 16 -20.48 6.92 7.55
N LYS A 17 -20.81 6.12 6.53
CA LYS A 17 -19.84 5.48 5.65
C LYS A 17 -19.15 6.59 4.86
N LYS A 18 -17.92 6.95 5.24
CA LYS A 18 -17.12 7.92 4.47
C LYS A 18 -17.05 7.40 3.03
N GLN A 19 -17.62 8.15 2.10
CA GLN A 19 -17.34 7.96 0.68
C GLN A 19 -15.89 8.41 0.49
N ILE A 20 -14.98 7.47 0.65
CA ILE A 20 -13.62 7.63 0.17
C ILE A 20 -13.76 7.49 -1.34
N ASP A 21 -13.78 8.63 -2.04
CA ASP A 21 -13.67 8.66 -3.49
C ASP A 21 -12.34 7.99 -3.86
N SER A 22 -12.40 6.68 -4.12
CA SER A 22 -11.26 5.85 -4.47
C SER A 22 -10.88 6.09 -5.93
N LYS A 23 -10.50 7.34 -6.24
CA LYS A 23 -9.73 7.63 -7.45
C LYS A 23 -8.29 7.77 -6.98
N ILE A 24 -7.59 6.64 -6.94
CA ILE A 24 -6.16 6.61 -6.65
C ILE A 24 -5.45 7.23 -7.86
N ASP A 25 -5.36 8.55 -7.87
CA ASP A 25 -4.58 9.30 -8.83
C ASP A 25 -3.11 9.24 -8.38
N LEU A 26 -2.42 8.17 -8.80
CA LEU A 26 -1.03 7.84 -8.43
C LEU A 26 -0.05 8.99 -8.70
N ASN A 27 -0.40 9.93 -9.58
CA ASN A 27 0.46 11.03 -10.00
C ASN A 27 0.37 12.29 -9.11
N LYS A 28 -0.63 12.39 -8.21
CA LYS A 28 -0.94 13.66 -7.53
C LYS A 28 -0.66 13.67 -6.03
N SER A 29 -0.37 12.53 -5.40
CA SER A 29 -0.15 12.45 -3.94
C SER A 29 0.70 11.25 -3.54
N LEU A 30 1.99 11.28 -3.88
CA LEU A 30 2.98 10.60 -3.03
C LEU A 30 3.20 11.49 -1.79
N ASP A 31 2.14 11.69 -1.01
CA ASP A 31 2.26 12.26 0.34
C ASP A 31 3.11 11.28 1.14
N MET A 32 4.28 11.73 1.61
CA MET A 32 5.18 10.90 2.42
C MET A 32 4.48 10.28 3.64
N GLU A 33 3.42 10.93 4.16
CA GLU A 33 2.57 10.41 5.24
C GLU A 33 1.81 9.11 4.89
N LYS A 34 1.53 8.85 3.60
CA LYS A 34 0.94 7.57 3.16
C LYS A 34 2.00 6.49 2.98
N LEU A 35 3.23 6.87 2.64
CA LEU A 35 4.37 5.95 2.56
C LEU A 35 4.72 5.36 3.93
N GLU A 36 4.60 6.15 4.99
CA GLU A 36 4.80 5.70 6.38
C GLU A 36 3.79 4.64 6.83
N LYS A 37 2.63 4.54 6.16
CA LYS A 37 1.59 3.54 6.41
C LYS A 37 1.74 2.28 5.58
N VAL A 38 2.76 2.19 4.73
CA VAL A 38 3.00 0.99 3.93
C VAL A 38 3.57 -0.09 4.85
N PRO A 39 2.95 -1.28 4.93
CA PRO A 39 3.45 -2.37 5.74
C PRO A 39 4.87 -2.76 5.30
N ASN A 40 5.76 -3.01 6.26
CA ASN A 40 7.13 -3.49 6.00
C ASN A 40 7.15 -4.73 5.10
N GLU A 41 6.12 -5.57 5.19
CA GLU A 41 5.91 -6.75 4.35
C GLU A 41 5.83 -6.42 2.85
N LEU A 42 5.25 -5.27 2.47
CA LEU A 42 5.18 -4.87 1.07
C LEU A 42 6.57 -4.56 0.51
N PHE A 43 7.41 -3.89 1.29
CA PHE A 43 8.81 -3.62 0.90
C PHE A 43 9.63 -4.90 0.80
N GLN A 44 9.37 -5.89 1.66
CA GLN A 44 10.01 -7.21 1.58
C GLN A 44 9.60 -7.93 0.29
N ILE A 45 8.31 -7.99 -0.03
CA ILE A 45 7.80 -8.60 -1.26
C ILE A 45 8.39 -7.90 -2.50
N LEU A 46 8.44 -6.57 -2.51
CA LEU A 46 9.03 -5.79 -3.59
C LEU A 46 10.54 -6.07 -3.73
N GLY A 47 11.26 -6.15 -2.61
CA GLY A 47 12.68 -6.51 -2.60
C GLY A 47 12.92 -7.90 -3.19
N GLU A 48 12.17 -8.91 -2.73
CA GLU A 48 12.30 -10.29 -3.23
C GLU A 48 11.95 -10.41 -4.72
N THR A 49 10.90 -9.73 -5.18
CA THR A 49 10.53 -9.76 -6.60
C THR A 49 11.57 -9.08 -7.49
N LEU A 50 12.16 -7.96 -7.04
CA LEU A 50 13.26 -7.32 -7.77
C LEU A 50 14.51 -8.20 -7.81
N SER A 51 14.89 -8.82 -6.69
CA SER A 51 16.01 -9.77 -6.65
C SER A 51 15.76 -11.02 -7.50
N PHE A 52 14.52 -11.50 -7.56
CA PHE A 52 14.15 -12.60 -8.46
C PHE A 52 14.33 -12.20 -9.93
N ILE A 53 13.81 -11.02 -10.33
CA ILE A 53 13.97 -10.50 -11.70
C ILE A 53 15.46 -10.32 -12.04
N GLU A 54 16.24 -9.74 -11.13
CA GLU A 54 17.69 -9.57 -11.30
C GLU A 54 18.39 -10.91 -11.45
N ASN A 55 18.03 -11.91 -10.64
CA ASN A 55 18.60 -13.25 -10.74
C ASN A 55 18.29 -13.90 -12.10
N ILE A 56 17.04 -13.78 -12.59
CA ILE A 56 16.67 -14.28 -13.92
C ILE A 56 17.42 -13.53 -15.03
N ASN A 57 17.48 -12.20 -14.97
CA ASN A 57 18.21 -11.40 -15.96
C ASN A 57 19.71 -11.71 -15.96
N ASN A 58 20.32 -11.93 -14.80
CA ASN A 58 21.73 -12.34 -14.69
C ASN A 58 21.96 -13.78 -15.16
N MET A 59 20.96 -14.66 -15.00
CA MET A 59 21.01 -16.02 -15.50
C MET A 59 20.83 -16.08 -17.03
N GLU A 60 20.04 -15.17 -17.60
CA GLU A 60 19.85 -15.01 -19.04
C GLU A 60 21.04 -14.28 -19.69
N GLY A 61 21.60 -13.25 -19.04
CA GLY A 61 22.81 -12.55 -19.49
C GLY A 61 24.08 -13.40 -19.44
N ASN A 62 24.13 -14.44 -18.59
CA ASN A 62 25.18 -15.46 -18.60
C ASN A 62 24.93 -16.58 -19.63
N LYS A 63 23.75 -16.63 -20.23
CA LYS A 63 23.47 -17.45 -21.43
C LYS A 63 23.72 -16.63 -22.69
N ASN A 64 24.89 -15.99 -22.77
CA ASN A 64 25.53 -15.85 -24.07
C ASN A 64 25.89 -17.27 -24.53
N GLU A 65 24.91 -17.91 -25.17
CA GLU A 65 25.09 -19.06 -26.03
C GLU A 65 25.98 -18.62 -27.22
N ASP A 66 27.27 -18.39 -26.95
CA ASP A 66 28.29 -18.50 -27.97
C ASP A 66 28.49 -20.01 -28.24
N LYS A 67 27.62 -20.53 -29.10
CA LYS A 67 27.96 -21.50 -30.16
C LYS A 67 26.81 -21.74 -31.12
#